data_AF-A0A258IHY1-F1
#
_entry.id   AF-A0A258IHY1-F1
#
_cell.length_a   1.000
_cell.length_b   1.000
_cell.length_c   1.000
_cell.angle_alpha   90.00
_cell.angle_beta   90.00
_cell.angle_gamma   90.00
#
_symmetry.space_group_name_H-M   'P 1'
#
loop_
_entity.id
_entity.type
_entity.pdbx_description
1 polymer ?
#
loop_
_entity_poly.entity_id
_entity_poly.type
_entity_poly.pdbx_seq_one_letter_code
_entity_poly.pdbx_strand_id
1 'polypeptide(L)'
;MPYNATQNNALPTNRLKVAAQLKILMFCLLSAMILSVIDRTDVNWDLQNYHLYGPFSALTGRLGQDFFPAGFQGYLNPTIDLPYYIVKMIWFPNHPILVAALAGLPFGFMVFCVFNVARILLPSHGYVVWCGTTLLGITGATCLSEVGTTYDDILIADFILSALWLLLASRAPSYTAVAGICAGCAVGLKFTAAVFMPGLVVMAILLMPKIKHVISLLAWMTVGFMAVWGWWGALLWQHFGNPLYPMLGHLFPA
;
A
#
# COMPACT_ATOMS: atom_id res chain seq x y z
N MET A 1 47.30 10.12 2.18
CA MET A 1 46.39 11.27 1.95
C MET A 1 45.13 11.04 2.79
N PRO A 2 44.77 11.94 3.71
CA PRO A 2 43.61 11.73 4.57
C PRO A 2 42.30 11.96 3.77
N TYR A 3 41.38 11.02 3.89
CA TYR A 3 40.02 11.08 3.34
C TYR A 3 39.21 12.10 4.15
N ASN A 4 39.04 13.30 3.60
CA ASN A 4 38.23 14.36 4.19
C ASN A 4 36.74 13.95 4.24
N ALA A 5 36.28 13.57 5.43
CA ALA A 5 34.89 13.19 5.73
C ALA A 5 33.92 14.39 5.85
N THR A 6 34.04 15.40 5.00
CA THR A 6 33.28 16.66 5.15
C THR A 6 32.69 17.27 3.88
N GLN A 7 32.49 16.52 2.79
CA GLN A 7 31.77 17.04 1.61
C GLN A 7 30.96 15.96 0.85
N ASN A 8 29.68 15.79 1.23
CA ASN A 8 28.52 15.67 0.32
C ASN A 8 27.29 15.10 1.06
N ASN A 9 26.59 15.96 1.82
CA ASN A 9 25.30 15.64 2.43
C ASN A 9 24.10 15.82 1.47
N ALA A 10 24.33 16.08 0.18
CA ALA A 10 23.28 16.07 -0.83
C ALA A 10 23.23 14.69 -1.48
N LEU A 11 22.13 13.95 -1.30
CA LEU A 11 21.75 12.92 -2.27
C LEU A 11 21.80 13.59 -3.65
N PRO A 12 22.41 12.97 -4.69
CA PRO A 12 22.47 13.57 -6.02
C PRO A 12 21.05 13.96 -6.44
N THR A 13 20.81 15.26 -6.58
CA THR A 13 19.49 15.84 -6.82
C THR A 13 19.13 15.71 -8.29
N ASN A 14 19.05 14.48 -8.80
CA ASN A 14 18.38 14.21 -10.07
C ASN A 14 16.85 14.18 -9.87
N ARG A 15 16.32 15.19 -9.16
CA ARG A 15 14.89 15.34 -8.93
C ARG A 15 14.27 15.84 -10.23
N LEU A 16 13.39 15.02 -10.80
CA LEU A 16 12.57 15.47 -11.92
C LEU A 16 11.72 16.66 -11.47
N LYS A 17 11.47 17.58 -12.41
CA LYS A 17 10.45 18.60 -12.24
C LYS A 17 9.11 17.93 -11.93
N VAL A 18 8.30 18.54 -11.08
CA VAL A 18 6.96 18.02 -10.70
C VAL A 18 6.12 17.70 -11.94
N ALA A 19 6.15 18.56 -12.97
CA ALA A 19 5.44 18.32 -14.23
C ALA A 19 5.86 17.02 -14.94
N ALA A 20 7.13 16.63 -14.85
CA ALA A 20 7.59 15.35 -15.41
C ALA A 20 7.13 14.16 -14.56
N GLN A 21 7.16 14.28 -13.23
CA GLN A 21 6.62 13.25 -12.33
C GLN A 21 5.13 12.98 -12.61
N LEU A 22 4.33 14.04 -12.76
CA LEU A 22 2.90 13.92 -13.07
C LEU A 22 2.64 13.25 -14.43
N LYS A 23 3.45 13.55 -15.45
CA LYS A 23 3.34 12.89 -16.76
C LYS A 23 3.66 11.40 -16.68
N ILE A 24 4.70 11.03 -15.93
CA ILE A 24 5.09 9.63 -15.75
C ILE A 24 4.01 8.89 -14.95
N LEU A 25 3.53 9.47 -13.85
CA LEU A 25 2.42 8.92 -13.07
C LEU A 25 1.19 8.69 -13.95
N MET A 26 0.76 9.70 -14.72
CA MET A 26 -0.38 9.58 -15.62
C MET A 26 -0.17 8.47 -16.65
N PHE A 27 1.02 8.37 -17.23
CA PHE A 27 1.36 7.29 -18.17
C PHE A 27 1.24 5.91 -17.51
N CYS A 28 1.79 5.72 -16.31
CA CYS A 28 1.71 4.45 -15.59
C CYS A 28 0.26 4.09 -15.23
N LEU A 29 -0.52 5.05 -14.73
CA LEU A 29 -1.94 4.86 -14.39
C LEU A 29 -2.75 4.45 -15.62
N LEU A 30 -2.67 5.21 -16.71
CA LEU A 30 -3.43 4.93 -17.94
C LEU A 30 -3.03 3.57 -18.54
N SER A 31 -1.74 3.23 -18.53
CA SER A 31 -1.27 1.93 -19.03
C SER A 31 -1.82 0.78 -18.19
N ALA A 32 -1.83 0.91 -16.86
CA ALA A 32 -2.36 -0.10 -15.96
C ALA A 32 -3.88 -0.25 -16.06
N MET A 33 -4.62 0.86 -16.26
CA MET A 33 -6.06 0.82 -16.54
C MET A 33 -6.35 0.02 -17.82
N ILE A 34 -5.57 0.22 -18.88
CA ILE A 34 -5.73 -0.52 -20.14
C ILE A 34 -5.44 -2.01 -19.94
N LEU A 35 -4.35 -2.35 -19.25
CA LEU A 35 -4.00 -3.74 -18.94
C LEU A 35 -5.10 -4.44 -18.15
N SER A 36 -5.60 -3.80 -17.10
CA SER A 36 -6.70 -4.32 -16.28
C SER A 36 -7.99 -4.55 -17.10
N VAL A 37 -8.30 -3.67 -18.05
CA VAL A 37 -9.47 -3.86 -18.94
C VAL A 37 -9.31 -5.08 -19.84
N ILE A 38 -8.09 -5.40 -20.28
CA ILE A 38 -7.81 -6.59 -21.11
C ILE A 38 -8.12 -7.87 -20.31
N ASP A 39 -7.74 -7.89 -19.03
CA ASP A 39 -7.97 -9.02 -18.11
C ASP A 39 -9.41 -9.08 -17.56
N ARG A 40 -10.19 -8.02 -17.79
CA ARG A 40 -11.61 -7.86 -17.44
C ARG A 40 -11.83 -7.71 -15.93
N THR A 41 -13.11 -7.73 -15.53
CA THR A 41 -13.47 -7.61 -14.12
C THR A 41 -13.12 -8.89 -13.39
N ASP A 42 -12.59 -8.70 -12.21
CA ASP A 42 -12.16 -9.77 -11.34
C ASP A 42 -13.31 -10.69 -10.92
N VAL A 43 -12.96 -11.97 -10.73
CA VAL A 43 -13.84 -13.06 -10.32
C VAL A 43 -13.13 -14.01 -9.35
N ASN A 44 -12.05 -13.57 -8.69
CA ASN A 44 -11.29 -14.41 -7.76
C ASN A 44 -12.13 -14.85 -6.54
N TRP A 45 -11.61 -15.83 -5.80
CA TRP A 45 -12.26 -16.38 -4.62
C TRP A 45 -12.49 -15.36 -3.50
N ASP A 46 -11.49 -14.54 -3.19
CA ASP A 46 -11.54 -13.53 -2.13
C ASP A 46 -12.62 -12.47 -2.44
N LEU A 47 -12.78 -12.10 -3.72
CA LEU A 47 -13.84 -11.20 -4.16
C LEU A 47 -15.23 -11.77 -3.86
N GLN A 48 -15.42 -13.03 -4.20
CA GLN A 48 -16.68 -13.75 -4.00
C GLN A 48 -16.93 -14.06 -2.52
N ASN A 49 -15.88 -14.16 -1.72
CA ASN A 49 -15.95 -14.54 -0.32
C ASN A 49 -16.12 -13.31 0.60
N TYR A 50 -15.13 -12.41 0.66
CA TYR A 50 -15.10 -11.35 1.68
C TYR A 50 -14.92 -9.91 1.17
N HIS A 51 -14.34 -9.65 -0.02
CA HIS A 51 -14.08 -8.25 -0.43
C HIS A 51 -15.36 -7.46 -0.74
N LEU A 52 -16.46 -8.11 -1.12
CA LEU A 52 -17.78 -7.44 -1.20
C LEU A 52 -18.52 -7.47 0.14
N TYR A 53 -18.40 -8.58 0.87
CA TYR A 53 -19.15 -8.80 2.11
C TYR A 53 -18.63 -7.93 3.27
N GLY A 54 -17.33 -7.78 3.44
CA GLY A 54 -16.72 -6.98 4.50
C GLY A 54 -17.20 -5.52 4.51
N PRO A 55 -17.05 -4.78 3.39
CA PRO A 55 -17.62 -3.44 3.23
C PRO A 55 -19.13 -3.39 3.45
N PHE A 56 -19.88 -4.32 2.88
CA PHE A 56 -21.33 -4.41 3.08
C PHE A 56 -21.69 -4.54 4.56
N SER A 57 -21.04 -5.46 5.27
CA SER A 57 -21.26 -5.71 6.70
C SER A 57 -20.97 -4.49 7.56
N ALA A 58 -19.84 -3.80 7.28
CA ALA A 58 -19.45 -2.59 7.98
C ALA A 58 -20.43 -1.42 7.73
N LEU A 59 -20.87 -1.23 6.48
CA LEU A 59 -21.76 -0.13 6.11
C LEU A 59 -23.21 -0.35 6.55
N THR A 60 -23.64 -1.60 6.75
CA THR A 60 -25.02 -1.94 7.13
C THR A 60 -25.18 -2.37 8.60
N GLY A 61 -24.09 -2.39 9.37
CA GLY A 61 -24.12 -2.73 10.79
C GLY A 61 -24.43 -4.21 11.06
N ARG A 62 -24.00 -5.12 10.17
CA ARG A 62 -24.33 -6.55 10.23
C ARG A 62 -23.27 -7.42 10.91
N LEU A 63 -22.12 -6.86 11.29
CA LEU A 63 -20.98 -7.58 11.86
C LEU A 63 -21.33 -8.53 13.03
N GLY A 64 -22.25 -8.12 13.90
CA GLY A 64 -22.73 -8.94 15.03
C GLY A 64 -24.01 -9.76 14.76
N GLN A 65 -24.54 -9.71 13.54
CA GLN A 65 -25.77 -10.39 13.14
C GLN A 65 -25.48 -11.63 12.29
N ASP A 66 -24.56 -11.48 11.33
CA ASP A 66 -24.19 -12.56 10.42
C ASP A 66 -22.99 -13.33 10.99
N PHE A 67 -23.21 -14.56 11.42
CA PHE A 67 -22.17 -15.39 12.02
C PHE A 67 -21.31 -16.08 10.95
N PHE A 68 -20.02 -15.73 10.88
CA PHE A 68 -19.02 -16.32 9.98
C PHE A 68 -19.42 -16.45 8.48
N PRO A 69 -20.16 -15.50 7.87
CA PRO A 69 -20.66 -15.64 6.50
C PRO A 69 -19.53 -15.68 5.45
N ALA A 70 -18.37 -15.09 5.74
CA ALA A 70 -17.18 -15.10 4.89
C ALA A 70 -15.97 -15.73 5.62
N GLY A 71 -16.24 -16.71 6.50
CA GLY A 71 -15.22 -17.32 7.34
C GLY A 71 -14.56 -16.31 8.28
N PHE A 72 -13.28 -16.54 8.62
CA PHE A 72 -12.53 -15.59 9.45
C PHE A 72 -12.17 -14.32 8.67
N GLN A 73 -12.10 -14.40 7.34
CA GLN A 73 -11.73 -13.30 6.45
C GLN A 73 -12.76 -12.16 6.51
N GLY A 74 -14.03 -12.48 6.78
CA GLY A 74 -15.08 -11.48 7.01
C GLY A 74 -14.86 -10.54 8.21
N TYR A 75 -13.86 -10.83 9.06
CA TYR A 75 -13.48 -9.99 10.20
C TYR A 75 -12.19 -9.20 9.95
N LEU A 76 -11.56 -9.33 8.76
CA LEU A 76 -10.43 -8.50 8.36
C LEU A 76 -10.88 -7.05 8.11
N ASN A 77 -9.93 -6.12 8.03
CA ASN A 77 -10.24 -4.70 7.85
C ASN A 77 -10.93 -4.44 6.51
N PRO A 78 -12.22 -4.06 6.47
CA PRO A 78 -12.93 -3.82 5.21
C PRO A 78 -12.52 -2.49 4.55
N THR A 79 -11.70 -1.67 5.21
CA THR A 79 -11.28 -0.36 4.69
C THR A 79 -10.56 -0.48 3.35
N ILE A 80 -9.77 -1.53 3.17
CA ILE A 80 -9.03 -1.75 1.93
C ILE A 80 -9.95 -1.99 0.73
N ASP A 81 -11.10 -2.62 0.99
CA ASP A 81 -12.08 -3.03 -0.01
C ASP A 81 -13.15 -1.97 -0.31
N LEU A 82 -13.34 -1.01 0.60
CA LEU A 82 -14.35 0.04 0.45
C LEU A 82 -14.28 0.77 -0.90
N PRO A 83 -13.11 1.19 -1.42
CA PRO A 83 -13.04 1.86 -2.72
C PRO A 83 -13.58 0.99 -3.86
N TYR A 84 -13.19 -0.29 -3.91
CA TYR A 84 -13.67 -1.21 -4.93
C TYR A 84 -15.18 -1.48 -4.77
N TYR A 85 -15.64 -1.73 -3.54
CA TYR A 85 -17.06 -1.94 -3.24
C TYR A 85 -17.92 -0.75 -3.67
N ILE A 86 -17.52 0.48 -3.35
CA ILE A 86 -18.26 1.70 -3.73
C ILE A 86 -18.32 1.83 -5.25
N VAL A 87 -17.18 1.68 -5.93
CA VAL A 87 -17.10 1.74 -7.40
C VAL A 87 -17.98 0.67 -8.05
N LYS A 88 -17.88 -0.58 -7.59
CA LYS A 88 -18.57 -1.73 -8.17
C LYS A 88 -20.07 -1.78 -7.83
N MET A 89 -20.45 -1.48 -6.60
CA MET A 89 -21.81 -1.73 -6.11
C MET A 89 -22.67 -0.47 -6.07
N ILE A 90 -22.07 0.72 -5.95
CA ILE A 90 -22.81 1.97 -5.74
C ILE A 90 -22.71 2.89 -6.96
N TRP A 91 -21.49 3.25 -7.39
CA TRP A 91 -21.31 4.26 -8.44
C TRP A 91 -21.48 3.69 -9.85
N PHE A 92 -20.95 2.51 -10.12
CA PHE A 92 -20.87 1.96 -11.48
C PHE A 92 -21.31 0.49 -11.60
N PRO A 93 -22.48 0.09 -11.03
CA PRO A 93 -22.93 -1.31 -11.03
C PRO A 93 -23.10 -1.90 -12.43
N ASN A 94 -23.47 -1.08 -13.42
CA ASN A 94 -23.71 -1.50 -14.80
C ASN A 94 -22.55 -1.19 -15.76
N HIS A 95 -21.38 -0.79 -15.25
CA HIS A 95 -20.23 -0.41 -16.09
C HIS A 95 -18.98 -1.24 -15.73
N PRO A 96 -18.98 -2.56 -15.98
CA PRO A 96 -17.88 -3.46 -15.59
C PRO A 96 -16.53 -3.09 -16.22
N ILE A 97 -16.52 -2.52 -17.43
CA ILE A 97 -15.29 -2.04 -18.09
C ILE A 97 -14.67 -0.88 -17.30
N LEU A 98 -15.50 0.05 -16.81
CA LEU A 98 -15.00 1.16 -16.00
C LEU A 98 -14.49 0.67 -14.64
N VAL A 99 -15.18 -0.29 -14.02
CA VAL A 99 -14.71 -0.92 -12.77
C VAL A 99 -13.36 -1.61 -12.98
N ALA A 100 -13.22 -2.42 -14.04
CA ALA A 100 -11.95 -3.06 -14.39
C ALA A 100 -10.85 -2.01 -14.63
N ALA A 101 -11.13 -0.94 -15.38
CA ALA A 101 -10.17 0.14 -15.59
C ALA A 101 -9.68 0.74 -14.26
N LEU A 102 -10.60 1.10 -13.37
CA LEU A 102 -10.26 1.69 -12.06
C LEU A 102 -9.51 0.71 -11.14
N ALA A 103 -9.80 -0.58 -11.22
CA ALA A 103 -9.08 -1.62 -10.48
C ALA A 103 -7.59 -1.72 -10.89
N GLY A 104 -7.22 -1.22 -12.07
CA GLY A 104 -5.82 -1.16 -12.50
C GLY A 104 -5.01 0.01 -11.89
N LEU A 105 -5.66 0.99 -11.25
CA LEU A 105 -4.97 2.18 -10.73
C LEU A 105 -3.88 1.87 -9.70
N PRO A 106 -4.07 0.96 -8.72
CA PRO A 106 -3.01 0.59 -7.77
C PRO A 106 -1.76 0.08 -8.49
N PHE A 107 -1.91 -0.83 -9.46
CA PHE A 107 -0.77 -1.32 -10.23
C PHE A 107 -0.02 -0.19 -10.95
N GLY A 108 -0.73 0.77 -11.55
CA GLY A 108 -0.09 1.92 -12.18
C GLY A 108 0.70 2.80 -11.20
N PHE A 109 0.18 3.00 -9.99
CA PHE A 109 0.91 3.73 -8.96
C PHE A 109 2.13 2.95 -8.45
N MET A 110 2.02 1.64 -8.33
CA MET A 110 3.14 0.76 -7.98
C MET A 110 4.28 0.88 -8.99
N VAL A 111 3.97 0.80 -10.29
CA VAL A 111 4.96 0.98 -11.37
C VAL A 111 5.67 2.33 -11.24
N PHE A 112 4.91 3.39 -10.93
CA PHE A 112 5.47 4.72 -10.70
C PHE A 112 6.43 4.78 -9.49
N CYS A 113 6.09 4.12 -8.39
CA CYS A 113 6.95 4.03 -7.21
C CYS A 113 8.24 3.24 -7.53
N VAL A 114 8.13 2.07 -8.15
CA VAL A 114 9.27 1.24 -8.55
C VAL A 114 10.20 2.00 -9.50
N PHE A 115 9.64 2.72 -10.47
CA PHE A 115 10.42 3.56 -11.38
C PHE A 115 11.23 4.63 -10.65
N ASN A 116 10.62 5.30 -9.67
CA ASN A 116 11.33 6.31 -8.90
C ASN A 116 12.39 5.70 -7.96
N VAL A 117 12.15 4.52 -7.40
CA VAL A 117 13.17 3.78 -6.64
C VAL A 117 14.35 3.41 -7.54
N ALA A 118 14.09 2.85 -8.73
CA ALA A 118 15.13 2.51 -9.70
C ALA A 118 15.99 3.74 -10.08
N ARG A 119 15.36 4.90 -10.25
CA ARG A 119 16.05 6.16 -10.54
C ARG A 119 16.97 6.64 -9.43
N ILE A 120 16.54 6.50 -8.18
CA ILE A 120 17.35 6.92 -7.02
C ILE A 120 18.53 5.96 -6.83
N LEU A 121 18.31 4.66 -7.03
CA LEU A 121 19.35 3.64 -6.86
C LEU A 121 20.35 3.57 -8.02
N LEU A 122 19.95 3.98 -9.23
CA LEU A 122 20.79 3.95 -10.44
C LEU A 122 20.97 5.35 -11.05
N PRO A 123 21.51 6.34 -10.31
CA PRO A 123 21.48 7.75 -10.69
C PRO A 123 22.34 8.10 -11.92
N SER A 124 23.36 7.28 -12.22
CA SER A 124 24.26 7.45 -13.37
C SER A 124 23.71 6.92 -14.69
N HIS A 125 22.56 6.24 -14.67
CA HIS A 125 21.98 5.61 -15.85
C HIS A 125 20.84 6.47 -16.44
N GLY A 126 20.36 6.10 -17.63
CA GLY A 126 19.26 6.77 -18.32
C GLY A 126 17.95 5.97 -18.29
N TYR A 127 16.94 6.50 -18.98
CA TYR A 127 15.59 5.93 -19.04
C TYR A 127 15.55 4.45 -19.46
N VAL A 128 16.42 4.00 -20.37
CA VAL A 128 16.45 2.59 -20.80
C VAL A 128 16.68 1.65 -19.61
N VAL A 129 17.66 1.96 -18.77
CA VAL A 129 17.99 1.14 -17.59
C VAL A 129 16.91 1.30 -16.52
N TRP A 130 16.43 2.51 -16.27
CA TRP A 130 15.38 2.73 -15.28
C TRP A 130 14.08 2.00 -15.63
N CYS A 131 13.62 2.12 -16.88
CA CYS A 131 12.47 1.40 -17.38
C CYS A 131 12.70 -0.12 -17.39
N GLY A 132 13.88 -0.58 -17.82
CA GLY A 132 14.24 -2.00 -17.79
C GLY A 132 14.19 -2.60 -16.39
N THR A 133 14.80 -1.94 -15.40
CA THR A 133 14.76 -2.35 -14.00
C THR A 133 13.33 -2.32 -13.44
N THR A 134 12.54 -1.31 -13.81
CA THR A 134 11.13 -1.22 -13.41
C THR A 134 10.34 -2.40 -13.95
N LEU A 135 10.49 -2.70 -15.24
CA LEU A 135 9.84 -3.82 -15.90
C LEU A 135 10.20 -5.14 -15.20
N LEU A 136 11.50 -5.40 -14.96
CA LEU A 136 11.94 -6.59 -14.25
C LEU A 136 11.31 -6.70 -12.84
N GLY A 137 11.14 -5.58 -12.15
CA GLY A 137 10.55 -5.54 -10.81
C GLY A 137 9.05 -5.84 -10.77
N ILE A 138 8.31 -5.53 -11.84
CA ILE A 138 6.85 -5.70 -11.90
C ILE A 138 6.41 -6.94 -12.68
N THR A 139 7.30 -7.58 -13.44
CA THR A 139 6.96 -8.77 -14.25
C THR A 139 7.05 -10.09 -13.48
N GLY A 140 7.11 -10.06 -12.15
CA GLY A 140 7.04 -11.26 -11.33
C GLY A 140 5.67 -11.96 -11.49
N ALA A 141 5.66 -13.29 -11.50
CA ALA A 141 4.44 -14.07 -11.75
C ALA A 141 3.27 -13.69 -10.84
N THR A 142 3.51 -13.53 -9.53
CA THR A 142 2.50 -13.11 -8.56
C THR A 142 1.98 -11.70 -8.84
N CYS A 143 2.90 -10.76 -9.12
CA CYS A 143 2.55 -9.37 -9.38
C CYS A 143 1.68 -9.23 -10.65
N LEU A 144 2.05 -9.94 -11.73
CA LEU A 144 1.27 -9.92 -12.97
C LEU A 144 -0.10 -10.59 -12.81
N SER A 145 -0.21 -11.65 -12.02
CA SER A 145 -1.51 -12.32 -11.80
C SER A 145 -2.51 -11.48 -11.01
N GLU A 146 -2.05 -10.43 -10.33
CA GLU A 146 -2.89 -9.58 -9.48
C GLU A 146 -3.30 -8.25 -10.14
N VAL A 147 -2.79 -7.95 -11.34
CA VAL A 147 -3.11 -6.70 -12.05
C VAL A 147 -4.61 -6.63 -12.29
N GLY A 148 -5.25 -5.57 -11.78
CA GLY A 148 -6.70 -5.37 -11.96
C GLY A 148 -7.58 -6.24 -11.07
N THR A 149 -6.99 -7.07 -10.20
CA THR A 149 -7.71 -7.88 -9.23
C THR A 149 -7.96 -7.12 -7.93
N THR A 150 -8.82 -7.66 -7.08
CA THR A 150 -9.06 -7.20 -5.72
C THR A 150 -8.15 -7.86 -4.71
N TYR A 151 -7.14 -8.63 -5.14
CA TYR A 151 -6.10 -9.05 -4.21
C TYR A 151 -5.43 -7.80 -3.64
N ASP A 152 -5.43 -7.71 -2.31
CA ASP A 152 -4.95 -6.53 -1.60
C ASP A 152 -3.43 -6.29 -1.75
N ASP A 153 -2.68 -7.26 -2.26
CA ASP A 153 -1.22 -7.28 -2.22
C ASP A 153 -0.59 -6.14 -3.01
N ILE A 154 -1.08 -5.78 -4.20
CA ILE A 154 -0.60 -4.62 -4.96
C ILE A 154 -0.88 -3.31 -4.20
N LEU A 155 -2.10 -3.15 -3.65
CA LEU A 155 -2.47 -1.93 -2.94
C LEU A 155 -1.66 -1.78 -1.64
N ILE A 156 -1.36 -2.88 -0.95
CA ILE A 156 -0.44 -2.87 0.20
C ILE A 156 0.99 -2.56 -0.25
N ALA A 157 1.43 -3.11 -1.38
CA ALA A 157 2.74 -2.81 -1.95
C ALA A 157 2.88 -1.32 -2.29
N ASP A 158 1.83 -0.64 -2.75
CA ASP A 158 1.84 0.80 -3.00
C ASP A 158 2.21 1.61 -1.76
N PHE A 159 1.65 1.27 -0.60
CA PHE A 159 1.98 1.92 0.67
C PHE A 159 3.43 1.64 1.08
N ILE A 160 3.89 0.40 0.97
CA ILE A 160 5.26 0.00 1.34
C ILE A 160 6.29 0.64 0.41
N LEU A 161 6.05 0.62 -0.91
CA LEU A 161 6.93 1.19 -1.92
C LEU A 161 6.92 2.72 -1.87
N SER A 162 5.80 3.35 -1.51
CA SER A 162 5.76 4.79 -1.21
C SER A 162 6.62 5.14 0.00
N ALA A 163 6.52 4.37 1.08
CA ALA A 163 7.36 4.57 2.27
C ALA A 163 8.85 4.41 1.92
N LEU A 164 9.21 3.36 1.18
CA LEU A 164 10.56 3.13 0.69
C LEU A 164 11.06 4.29 -0.17
N TRP A 165 10.28 4.68 -1.18
CA TRP A 165 10.61 5.76 -2.10
C TRP A 165 10.82 7.08 -1.35
N LEU A 166 9.92 7.44 -0.42
CA LEU A 166 10.01 8.69 0.34
C LEU A 166 11.27 8.74 1.23
N LEU A 167 11.61 7.64 1.90
CA LEU A 167 12.82 7.54 2.73
C LEU A 167 14.11 7.63 1.90
N LEU A 168 14.09 7.10 0.67
CA LEU A 168 15.20 7.24 -0.28
C LEU A 168 15.27 8.65 -0.90
N ALA A 169 14.13 9.30 -1.13
CA ALA A 169 14.05 10.56 -1.86
C ALA A 169 14.47 11.78 -1.03
N SER A 170 14.29 11.75 0.30
CA SER A 170 14.62 12.87 1.17
C SER A 170 14.84 12.48 2.62
N ARG A 171 15.70 13.26 3.29
CA ARG A 171 15.88 13.22 4.75
C ARG A 171 15.04 14.26 5.51
N ALA A 172 14.14 14.96 4.81
CA ALA A 172 13.27 15.96 5.42
C ALA A 172 12.27 15.29 6.37
N PRO A 173 11.99 15.87 7.56
CA PRO A 173 11.07 15.27 8.52
C PRO A 173 9.68 14.97 7.96
N SER A 174 9.18 15.78 7.03
CA SER A 174 7.89 15.56 6.36
C SER A 174 7.88 14.27 5.52
N TYR A 175 8.99 13.90 4.90
CA TYR A 175 9.07 12.66 4.11
C TYR A 175 9.11 11.44 5.02
N THR A 176 9.87 11.52 6.12
CA THR A 176 9.88 10.48 7.15
C THR A 176 8.50 10.30 7.79
N ALA A 177 7.79 11.40 8.03
CA ALA A 177 6.43 11.38 8.56
C ALA A 177 5.46 10.69 7.59
N VAL A 178 5.42 11.11 6.33
CA VAL A 178 4.52 10.50 5.32
C VAL A 178 4.89 9.04 5.07
N ALA A 179 6.18 8.69 5.03
CA ALA A 179 6.62 7.30 4.95
C ALA A 179 6.14 6.46 6.14
N GLY A 180 6.17 7.03 7.35
CA GLY A 180 5.59 6.42 8.54
C GLY A 180 4.10 6.17 8.36
N ILE A 181 3.32 7.19 7.99
CA ILE A 181 1.87 7.05 7.74
C ILE A 181 1.61 5.93 6.73
N CYS A 182 2.31 5.92 5.59
CA CYS A 182 2.15 4.88 4.58
C CYS A 182 2.44 3.48 5.14
N ALA A 183 3.55 3.31 5.85
CA ALA A 183 3.92 2.04 6.48
C ALA A 183 2.88 1.57 7.52
N GLY A 184 2.37 2.50 8.32
CA GLY A 184 1.31 2.25 9.30
C GLY A 184 0.00 1.83 8.66
N CYS A 185 -0.42 2.54 7.61
CA CYS A 185 -1.61 2.20 6.83
C CYS A 185 -1.48 0.80 6.22
N ALA A 186 -0.32 0.44 5.66
CA ALA A 186 -0.10 -0.90 5.12
C ALA A 186 -0.37 -1.99 6.17
N VAL A 187 0.21 -1.86 7.38
CA VAL A 187 0.02 -2.84 8.46
C VAL A 187 -1.43 -2.85 8.96
N GLY A 188 -2.06 -1.68 9.09
CA GLY A 188 -3.43 -1.59 9.58
C GLY A 188 -4.49 -2.05 8.57
N LEU A 189 -4.19 -1.98 7.27
CA LEU A 189 -5.04 -2.56 6.23
C LEU A 189 -4.82 -4.07 6.08
N LYS A 190 -3.55 -4.53 6.14
CA LYS A 190 -3.19 -5.95 6.06
C LYS A 190 -2.03 -6.26 6.99
N PHE A 191 -2.29 -6.97 8.08
CA PHE A 191 -1.29 -7.25 9.11
C PHE A 191 -0.04 -7.98 8.62
N THR A 192 -0.12 -8.76 7.54
CA THR A 192 1.04 -9.43 6.94
C THR A 192 2.10 -8.43 6.45
N ALA A 193 1.74 -7.18 6.18
CA ALA A 193 2.68 -6.11 5.83
C ALA A 193 3.64 -5.76 6.97
N ALA A 194 3.38 -6.19 8.21
CA ALA A 194 4.26 -5.96 9.36
C ALA A 194 5.69 -6.48 9.14
N VAL A 195 5.85 -7.49 8.29
CA VAL A 195 7.16 -8.07 7.92
C VAL A 195 8.13 -7.03 7.31
N PHE A 196 7.61 -5.97 6.68
CA PHE A 196 8.43 -4.93 6.05
C PHE A 196 8.92 -3.86 7.04
N MET A 197 8.29 -3.73 8.21
CA MET A 197 8.58 -2.63 9.15
C MET A 197 10.02 -2.64 9.66
N PRO A 198 10.62 -3.79 10.07
CA PRO A 198 12.02 -3.83 10.47
C PRO A 198 12.98 -3.32 9.38
N GLY A 199 12.72 -3.66 8.12
CA GLY A 199 13.53 -3.19 6.99
C GLY A 199 13.47 -1.67 6.81
N LEU A 200 12.28 -1.08 6.89
CA LEU A 200 12.09 0.37 6.80
C LEU A 200 12.76 1.11 7.97
N VAL A 201 12.68 0.55 9.18
CA VAL A 201 13.34 1.12 10.38
C VAL A 201 14.85 1.04 10.26
N VAL A 202 15.42 -0.11 9.86
CA VAL A 202 16.86 -0.27 9.63
C VAL A 202 17.34 0.71 8.56
N MET A 203 16.61 0.84 7.46
CA MET A 203 16.94 1.83 6.43
C MET A 203 16.91 3.25 6.97
N ALA A 204 15.91 3.61 7.79
CA ALA A 204 15.87 4.93 8.42
C ALA A 204 17.07 5.19 9.34
N ILE A 205 17.49 4.19 10.13
CA ILE A 205 18.70 4.26 10.97
C ILE A 205 19.94 4.50 10.10
N LEU A 206 20.10 3.76 9.00
CA LEU A 206 21.28 3.84 8.14
C LEU A 206 21.34 5.16 7.34
N LEU A 207 20.21 5.61 6.79
CA LEU A 207 20.17 6.80 5.93
C LEU A 207 20.04 8.11 6.73
N MET A 208 19.49 8.04 7.94
CA MET A 208 19.18 9.18 8.81
C MET A 208 19.53 8.83 10.26
N PRO A 209 20.83 8.80 10.64
CA PRO A 209 21.30 8.26 11.92
C PRO A 209 20.88 9.07 13.16
N LYS A 210 20.14 10.17 12.99
CA LYS A 210 19.60 10.95 14.11
C LYS A 210 18.34 10.27 14.61
N ILE A 211 18.31 9.90 15.90
CA ILE A 211 17.20 9.17 16.53
C ILE A 211 15.83 9.83 16.32
N LYS A 212 15.78 11.16 16.20
CA LYS A 212 14.53 11.90 15.93
C LYS A 212 13.81 11.46 14.64
N HIS A 213 14.56 11.01 13.62
CA HIS A 213 13.97 10.52 12.37
C HIS A 213 13.32 9.15 12.58
N VAL A 214 13.96 8.26 13.34
CA VAL A 214 13.40 6.97 13.71
C VAL A 214 12.16 7.14 14.60
N ILE A 215 12.24 8.01 15.62
CA ILE A 215 11.09 8.34 16.47
C ILE A 215 9.93 8.92 15.63
N SER A 216 10.24 9.83 14.70
CA SER A 216 9.24 10.39 13.80
C SER A 216 8.60 9.33 12.92
N LEU A 217 9.39 8.44 12.32
CA LEU A 217 8.88 7.34 11.50
C LEU A 217 7.92 6.46 12.31
N LEU A 218 8.35 6.02 13.49
CA LEU A 218 7.54 5.15 14.36
C LEU A 218 6.27 5.84 14.85
N ALA A 219 6.35 7.11 15.25
CA ALA A 219 5.19 7.88 15.70
C ALA A 219 4.14 8.00 14.59
N TRP A 220 4.57 8.36 13.38
CA TRP A 220 3.66 8.50 12.23
C TRP A 220 3.17 7.16 11.69
N MET A 221 3.96 6.08 11.85
CA MET A 221 3.51 4.72 11.60
C MET A 221 2.39 4.30 12.54
N THR A 222 2.48 4.61 13.83
CA THR A 222 1.37 4.39 14.77
C THR A 222 0.14 5.19 14.36
N VAL A 223 0.30 6.45 13.94
CA VAL A 223 -0.82 7.28 13.46
C VAL A 223 -1.49 6.66 12.23
N GLY A 224 -0.71 6.26 11.21
CA GLY A 224 -1.25 5.61 10.02
C GLY A 224 -1.98 4.31 10.33
N PHE A 225 -1.41 3.48 11.21
CA PHE A 225 -2.03 2.25 11.69
C PHE A 225 -3.39 2.53 12.36
N MET A 226 -3.42 3.45 13.33
CA MET A 226 -4.64 3.78 14.06
C MET A 226 -5.71 4.42 13.17
N ALA A 227 -5.32 5.17 12.14
CA ALA A 227 -6.25 5.81 11.22
C ALA A 227 -7.08 4.78 10.43
N VAL A 228 -6.47 3.67 10.01
CA VAL A 228 -7.16 2.65 9.19
C VAL A 228 -7.67 1.45 10.00
N TRP A 229 -6.97 1.04 11.06
CA TRP A 229 -7.36 -0.11 11.87
C TRP A 229 -8.18 0.27 13.11
N GLY A 230 -7.93 1.45 13.69
CA GLY A 230 -8.44 1.80 15.02
C GLY A 230 -9.97 1.74 15.14
N TRP A 231 -10.68 2.19 14.10
CA TRP A 231 -12.14 2.13 14.07
C TRP A 231 -12.67 0.70 13.98
N TRP A 232 -12.04 -0.15 13.16
CA TRP A 232 -12.46 -1.53 12.95
C TRP A 232 -12.14 -2.40 14.15
N GLY A 233 -10.93 -2.28 14.70
CA GLY A 233 -10.53 -2.96 15.93
C GLY A 233 -11.43 -2.59 17.11
N ALA A 234 -11.89 -1.34 17.20
CA ALA A 234 -12.86 -0.93 18.21
C ALA A 234 -14.24 -1.59 18.02
N LEU A 235 -14.71 -1.74 16.77
CA LEU A 235 -15.96 -2.47 16.48
C LEU A 235 -15.84 -3.96 16.83
N LEU A 236 -14.73 -4.61 16.44
CA LEU A 236 -14.48 -6.00 16.81
C LEU A 236 -14.43 -6.17 18.34
N TRP A 237 -13.81 -5.24 19.05
CA TRP A 237 -13.81 -5.23 20.51
C TRP A 237 -15.23 -5.13 21.09
N GLN A 238 -16.07 -4.23 20.57
CA GLN A 238 -17.44 -4.04 21.06
C GLN A 238 -18.32 -5.28 20.86
N HIS A 239 -18.15 -5.98 19.73
CA HIS A 239 -18.98 -7.15 19.41
C HIS A 239 -18.43 -8.47 19.99
N PHE A 240 -17.12 -8.62 20.11
CA PHE A 240 -16.48 -9.91 20.41
C PHE A 240 -15.48 -9.88 21.58
N GLY A 241 -15.23 -8.72 22.19
CA GLY A 241 -14.24 -8.58 23.28
C GLY A 241 -12.79 -8.77 22.82
N ASN A 242 -12.54 -8.84 21.51
CA ASN A 242 -11.23 -9.10 20.92
C ASN A 242 -11.03 -8.16 19.71
N PRO A 243 -10.03 -7.25 19.74
CA PRO A 243 -9.86 -6.27 18.67
C PRO A 243 -9.29 -6.90 17.40
N LEU A 244 -8.89 -8.17 17.43
CA LEU A 244 -8.29 -8.94 16.34
C LEU A 244 -9.11 -10.22 16.08
N TYR A 245 -10.39 -10.24 16.48
CA TYR A 245 -11.27 -11.39 16.32
C TYR A 245 -11.29 -11.92 14.87
N PRO A 246 -11.31 -13.25 14.64
CA PRO A 246 -11.25 -14.33 15.62
C PRO A 246 -9.83 -14.78 15.99
N MET A 247 -8.80 -14.02 15.58
CA MET A 247 -7.40 -14.34 15.86
C MET A 247 -7.02 -14.00 17.31
N LEU A 248 -5.94 -14.60 17.81
CA LEU A 248 -5.37 -14.29 19.14
C LEU A 248 -6.34 -14.43 20.33
N GLY A 249 -7.33 -15.32 20.27
CA GLY A 249 -8.29 -15.54 21.37
C GLY A 249 -7.65 -15.93 22.71
N HIS A 250 -6.41 -16.42 22.73
CA HIS A 250 -5.67 -16.67 23.97
C HIS A 250 -5.22 -15.39 24.70
N LEU A 251 -5.05 -14.27 23.98
CA LEU A 251 -4.73 -12.96 24.57
C LEU A 251 -6.00 -12.20 24.97
N PHE A 252 -7.12 -12.50 24.29
CA PHE A 252 -8.42 -11.90 24.52
C PHE A 252 -9.45 -13.01 24.81
N PRO A 253 -9.37 -13.66 25.98
CA PRO A 253 -10.37 -14.63 26.39
C PRO A 253 -11.67 -13.89 26.65
N ALA A 254 -12.60 -14.00 25.70
CA ALA A 254 -13.98 -13.53 25.81
C ALA A 254 -14.81 -14.47 26.69
#